data_AF-A0A7S0H987-F1
#
_entry.id   AF-A0A7S0H987-F1
#
_cell.length_a   1.000
_cell.length_b   1.000
_cell.length_c   1.000
_cell.angle_alpha   90.00
_cell.angle_beta   90.00
_cell.angle_gamma   90.00
#
_symmetry.space_group_name_H-M   'P 1'
#
loop_
_entity.id
_entity.type
_entity.pdbx_description
1 polymer ?
#
loop_
_entity_poly.entity_id
_entity_poly.type
_entity_poly.pdbx_seq_one_letter_code
_entity_poly.pdbx_strand_id
1 'polypeptide(L)'
;GDHAFGNTDITGTLVIPANVETIGDYAFDSTKLTGLDLSNAASLVSIGLRAFGYTDITGTLVIPANVETIGDYAFDSTKLTGLDLSNAASLVSIGGNAFKETNLEGTLVIPANVKTIGINAFRETKLTSLDLSQAASLVSIGYSAFGHTDITGTLVIPAKVKTIGYAAFDVTKLMFLDLSSAASLVSIGDTAFYRTKLTGTLVIPANVKTIGINAFRETKLTSLDLSQ
;
A
#
# COMPACT_ATOMS: atom_id res chain seq x y z
N GLY A 1 -21.32 8.47 9.79
CA GLY A 1 -22.13 7.41 9.15
C GLY A 1 -21.96 7.48 7.65
N ASP A 2 -22.50 6.51 6.94
CA ASP A 2 -22.30 6.38 5.49
C ASP A 2 -22.94 7.54 4.72
N HIS A 3 -22.29 7.99 3.65
CA HIS A 3 -22.71 9.10 2.79
C HIS A 3 -23.00 10.43 3.52
N ALA A 4 -22.59 10.59 4.78
CA ALA A 4 -23.03 11.70 5.63
C ALA A 4 -22.78 13.10 5.03
N PHE A 5 -21.66 13.25 4.32
CA PHE A 5 -21.24 14.50 3.68
C PHE A 5 -20.69 14.28 2.26
N GLY A 6 -20.88 13.10 1.67
CA GLY A 6 -20.40 12.80 0.32
C GLY A 6 -21.09 13.70 -0.72
N ASN A 7 -20.35 14.12 -1.75
CA ASN A 7 -20.80 15.01 -2.82
C ASN A 7 -21.29 16.39 -2.33
N THR A 8 -20.70 16.91 -1.24
CA THR A 8 -20.99 18.25 -0.73
C THR A 8 -19.87 19.24 -1.05
N ASP A 9 -20.16 20.54 -0.94
CA ASP A 9 -19.19 21.62 -1.11
C ASP A 9 -18.32 21.89 0.14
N ILE A 10 -18.32 20.98 1.14
CA ILE A 10 -17.51 21.14 2.35
C ILE A 10 -16.03 21.27 1.97
N THR A 11 -15.38 22.27 2.56
CA THR A 11 -13.98 22.61 2.29
C THR A 11 -13.22 22.95 3.57
N GLY A 12 -11.94 23.26 3.44
CA GLY A 12 -11.04 23.51 4.56
C GLY A 12 -10.51 22.22 5.19
N THR A 13 -10.11 22.31 6.45
CA THR A 13 -9.54 21.20 7.21
C THR A 13 -10.61 20.54 8.08
N LEU A 14 -10.80 19.24 7.90
CA LEU A 14 -11.64 18.43 8.77
C LEU A 14 -10.81 17.94 9.96
N VAL A 15 -11.30 18.18 11.18
CA VAL A 15 -10.72 17.64 12.42
C VAL A 15 -11.66 16.57 12.96
N ILE A 16 -11.17 15.33 13.10
CA ILE A 16 -11.97 14.24 13.66
C ILE A 16 -11.84 14.23 15.20
N PRO A 17 -12.97 14.31 15.95
CA PRO A 17 -12.92 14.35 17.41
C PRO A 17 -12.68 12.96 18.01
N ALA A 18 -12.23 12.93 19.27
CA ALA A 18 -11.75 11.72 19.95
C ALA A 18 -12.72 10.55 20.04
N ASN A 19 -14.02 10.83 20.10
CA ASN A 19 -15.04 9.79 20.30
C ASN A 19 -15.56 9.18 18.99
N VAL A 20 -15.02 9.57 17.83
CA VAL A 20 -15.41 8.94 16.55
C VAL A 20 -14.70 7.60 16.45
N GLU A 21 -15.49 6.53 16.48
CA GLU A 21 -14.99 5.17 16.32
C GLU A 21 -14.87 4.76 14.85
N THR A 22 -15.76 5.26 14.00
CA THR A 22 -15.81 4.89 12.58
C THR A 22 -16.07 6.11 11.70
N ILE A 23 -15.37 6.17 10.58
CA ILE A 23 -15.70 7.06 9.46
C ILE A 23 -16.38 6.18 8.43
N GLY A 24 -17.68 6.42 8.21
CA GLY A 24 -18.53 5.56 7.38
C GLY A 24 -18.15 5.58 5.90
N ASP A 25 -18.74 4.65 5.15
CA ASP A 25 -18.52 4.50 3.73
C ASP A 25 -18.99 5.77 3.00
N TYR A 26 -18.19 6.27 2.07
CA TYR A 26 -18.46 7.49 1.30
C TYR A 26 -18.73 8.74 2.15
N ALA A 27 -18.32 8.77 3.42
CA ALA A 27 -18.70 9.83 4.36
C ALA A 27 -18.32 11.24 3.89
N PHE A 28 -17.17 11.40 3.21
CA PHE A 28 -16.67 12.67 2.67
C PHE A 28 -16.21 12.52 1.20
N ASP A 29 -16.69 11.48 0.50
CA ASP A 29 -16.38 11.24 -0.91
C ASP A 29 -16.73 12.47 -1.76
N SER A 30 -15.85 12.83 -2.69
CA SER A 30 -16.09 13.93 -3.65
C SER A 30 -16.43 15.27 -2.99
N THR A 31 -15.82 15.56 -1.84
CA THR A 31 -15.86 16.87 -1.17
C THR A 31 -14.67 17.74 -1.54
N LYS A 32 -14.73 19.04 -1.21
CA LYS A 32 -13.65 20.02 -1.44
C LYS A 32 -12.72 20.17 -0.23
N LEU A 33 -12.68 19.16 0.65
CA LEU A 33 -11.78 19.15 1.81
C LEU A 33 -10.34 19.25 1.33
N THR A 34 -9.56 20.12 1.97
CA THR A 34 -8.15 20.37 1.64
C THR A 34 -7.19 19.84 2.71
N GLY A 35 -7.71 19.58 3.91
CA GLY A 35 -6.93 18.97 4.99
C GLY A 35 -7.76 18.00 5.82
N LEU A 36 -7.08 17.06 6.45
CA LEU A 36 -7.64 16.10 7.38
C LEU A 36 -6.69 15.95 8.57
N ASP A 37 -7.22 16.16 9.76
CA ASP A 37 -6.51 15.98 11.03
C ASP A 37 -7.17 14.85 11.83
N LEU A 38 -6.43 13.74 11.96
CA LEU A 38 -6.79 12.57 12.77
C LEU A 38 -6.06 12.52 14.11
N SER A 39 -5.25 13.53 14.46
CA SER A 39 -4.41 13.51 15.67
C SER A 39 -5.21 13.37 16.97
N ASN A 40 -6.45 13.87 16.98
CA ASN A 40 -7.36 13.76 18.12
C ASN A 40 -8.25 12.51 18.08
N ALA A 41 -8.24 11.72 17.00
CA ALA A 41 -9.17 10.61 16.76
C ALA A 41 -8.77 9.32 17.53
N ALA A 42 -8.66 9.44 18.86
CA ALA A 42 -8.14 8.38 19.71
C ALA A 42 -8.98 7.09 19.70
N SER A 43 -10.29 7.16 19.47
CA SER A 43 -11.15 5.98 19.39
C SER A 43 -11.33 5.44 17.96
N LEU A 44 -10.70 6.03 16.95
CA LEU A 44 -10.93 5.65 15.55
C LEU A 44 -10.38 4.25 15.25
N VAL A 45 -11.27 3.34 14.85
CA VAL A 45 -10.97 1.94 14.53
C VAL A 45 -11.00 1.69 13.02
N SER A 46 -11.91 2.33 12.29
CA SER A 46 -12.07 2.09 10.85
C SER A 46 -12.32 3.35 10.03
N ILE A 47 -11.74 3.35 8.84
CA ILE A 47 -11.99 4.32 7.77
C ILE A 47 -12.64 3.55 6.63
N GLY A 48 -13.91 3.86 6.33
CA GLY A 48 -14.75 3.11 5.42
C GLY A 48 -14.38 3.18 3.94
N LEU A 49 -15.10 2.41 3.13
CA LEU A 49 -15.02 2.39 1.68
C LEU A 49 -15.19 3.81 1.14
N ARG A 50 -14.19 4.29 0.39
CA ARG A 50 -14.19 5.62 -0.25
C ARG A 50 -14.51 6.76 0.71
N ALA A 51 -14.19 6.63 2.00
CA ALA A 51 -14.52 7.66 3.00
C ALA A 51 -14.04 9.07 2.63
N PHE A 52 -12.88 9.20 1.97
CA PHE A 52 -12.27 10.45 1.52
C PHE A 52 -11.83 10.41 0.05
N GLY A 53 -12.42 9.51 -0.75
CA GLY A 53 -12.09 9.43 -2.18
C GLY A 53 -12.42 10.73 -2.91
N TYR A 54 -11.64 11.05 -3.94
CA TYR A 54 -11.86 12.22 -4.81
C TYR A 54 -11.95 13.56 -4.05
N THR A 55 -11.18 13.70 -2.97
CA THR A 55 -11.06 14.96 -2.21
C THR A 55 -9.75 15.69 -2.53
N ASP A 56 -9.70 16.98 -2.22
CA ASP A 56 -8.50 17.81 -2.37
C ASP A 56 -7.52 17.71 -1.16
N ILE A 57 -7.71 16.72 -0.28
CA ILE A 57 -6.91 16.56 0.94
C ILE A 57 -5.44 16.43 0.57
N THR A 58 -4.59 17.26 1.15
CA THR A 58 -3.15 17.30 0.90
C THR A 58 -2.33 17.25 2.19
N GLY A 59 -1.00 17.22 2.05
CA GLY A 59 -0.06 17.10 3.16
C GLY A 59 0.16 15.65 3.60
N THR A 60 0.66 15.49 4.82
CA THR A 60 0.95 14.18 5.42
C THR A 60 -0.25 13.70 6.23
N LEU A 61 -0.78 12.55 5.87
CA LEU A 61 -1.79 11.85 6.68
C LEU A 61 -1.08 11.00 7.74
N VAL A 62 -1.39 11.25 9.01
CA VAL A 62 -0.94 10.42 10.14
C VAL A 62 -2.07 9.50 10.57
N ILE A 63 -1.87 8.19 10.51
CA ILE A 63 -2.88 7.21 10.92
C ILE A 63 -2.78 6.95 12.43
N PRO A 64 -3.87 7.14 13.22
CA PRO A 64 -3.88 6.89 14.66
C PRO A 64 -3.66 5.42 15.03
N ALA A 65 -3.25 5.19 16.28
CA ALA A 65 -2.83 3.87 16.75
C ALA A 65 -3.91 2.79 16.75
N ASN A 66 -5.16 3.18 16.96
CA ASN A 66 -6.28 2.25 17.07
C ASN A 66 -6.93 1.92 15.72
N VAL A 67 -6.50 2.54 14.62
CA VAL A 67 -7.04 2.22 13.30
C VAL A 67 -6.62 0.82 12.90
N GLU A 68 -7.59 -0.07 12.76
CA GLU A 68 -7.40 -1.46 12.35
C GLU A 68 -7.55 -1.62 10.83
N THR A 69 -8.41 -0.81 10.21
CA THR A 69 -8.78 -0.98 8.81
C THR A 69 -8.85 0.35 8.07
N ILE A 70 -8.21 0.38 6.90
CA ILE A 70 -8.41 1.42 5.88
C ILE A 70 -9.14 0.75 4.72
N GLY A 71 -10.35 1.19 4.43
CA GLY A 71 -11.24 0.59 3.44
C GLY A 71 -10.77 0.77 2.01
N ASP A 72 -11.42 0.04 1.11
CA ASP A 72 -11.18 0.17 -0.32
C ASP A 72 -11.44 1.61 -0.77
N TYR A 73 -10.63 2.15 -1.68
CA TYR A 73 -10.72 3.52 -2.19
C TYR A 73 -10.70 4.65 -1.14
N ALA A 74 -10.39 4.37 0.13
CA ALA A 74 -10.58 5.31 1.24
C ALA A 74 -9.98 6.71 0.97
N PHE A 75 -8.82 6.78 0.32
CA PHE A 75 -8.12 8.00 -0.08
C PHE A 75 -7.74 7.99 -1.58
N ASP A 76 -8.49 7.25 -2.41
CA ASP A 76 -8.31 7.22 -3.87
C ASP A 76 -8.39 8.63 -4.45
N SER A 77 -7.45 8.97 -5.35
CA SER A 77 -7.44 10.22 -6.10
C SER A 77 -7.41 11.47 -5.19
N THR A 78 -6.78 11.39 -4.02
CA THR A 78 -6.51 12.53 -3.15
C THR A 78 -5.16 13.20 -3.45
N LYS A 79 -4.93 14.40 -2.93
CA LYS A 79 -3.68 15.16 -3.11
C LYS A 79 -2.66 14.93 -1.98
N LEU A 80 -2.80 13.85 -1.21
CA LEU A 80 -1.89 13.49 -0.14
C LEU A 80 -0.46 13.36 -0.68
N THR A 81 0.50 13.96 0.02
CA THR A 81 1.93 13.91 -0.32
C THR A 81 2.72 13.00 0.62
N GLY A 82 2.21 12.79 1.84
CA GLY A 82 2.82 11.90 2.83
C GLY A 82 1.81 11.00 3.50
N LEU A 83 2.28 9.81 3.92
CA LEU A 83 1.52 8.87 4.72
C LEU A 83 2.44 8.35 5.84
N ASP A 84 2.04 8.63 7.08
CA ASP A 84 2.73 8.15 8.26
C ASP A 84 1.91 7.05 8.95
N LEU A 85 2.45 5.84 8.91
CA LEU A 85 1.91 4.64 9.56
C LEU A 85 2.69 4.26 10.83
N SER A 86 3.66 5.06 11.29
CA SER A 86 4.52 4.69 12.43
C SER A 86 3.73 4.50 13.72
N ASN A 87 2.63 5.23 13.87
CA ASN A 87 1.74 5.13 15.03
C ASN A 87 0.66 4.07 14.86
N ALA A 88 0.42 3.55 13.65
CA ALA A 88 -0.71 2.67 13.31
C ALA A 88 -0.50 1.22 13.79
N ALA A 89 -0.28 1.05 15.08
CA ALA A 89 0.07 -0.21 15.71
C ALA A 89 -1.01 -1.28 15.55
N SER A 90 -2.29 -0.91 15.49
CA SER A 90 -3.40 -1.86 15.31
C SER A 90 -3.75 -2.13 13.85
N LEU A 91 -3.09 -1.48 12.88
CA LEU A 91 -3.46 -1.59 11.46
C LEU A 91 -3.26 -3.01 10.94
N VAL A 92 -4.35 -3.64 10.51
CA VAL A 92 -4.39 -5.03 10.01
C VAL A 92 -4.50 -5.06 8.49
N SER A 93 -5.26 -4.16 7.88
CA SER A 93 -5.52 -4.21 6.44
C SER A 93 -5.57 -2.83 5.79
N ILE A 94 -4.92 -2.73 4.64
CA ILE A 94 -5.02 -1.59 3.72
C ILE A 94 -5.83 -2.07 2.50
N GLY A 95 -6.98 -1.46 2.28
CA GLY A 95 -7.94 -1.83 1.25
C GLY A 95 -7.44 -1.65 -0.18
N GLY A 96 -8.16 -2.23 -1.12
CA GLY A 96 -7.90 -2.08 -2.54
C GLY A 96 -8.11 -0.63 -3.00
N ASN A 97 -7.16 -0.10 -3.76
CA ASN A 97 -7.15 1.28 -4.26
C ASN A 97 -7.13 2.33 -3.14
N ALA A 98 -6.83 1.97 -1.89
CA ALA A 98 -6.94 2.86 -0.74
C ALA A 98 -6.18 4.19 -0.90
N PHE A 99 -5.04 4.19 -1.58
CA PHE A 99 -4.21 5.36 -1.87
C PHE A 99 -3.83 5.43 -3.36
N LYS A 100 -4.66 4.84 -4.24
CA LYS A 100 -4.44 4.88 -5.70
C LYS A 100 -4.48 6.32 -6.21
N GLU A 101 -3.63 6.62 -7.19
CA GLU A 101 -3.59 7.93 -7.87
C GLU A 101 -3.42 9.13 -6.90
N THR A 102 -2.67 8.92 -5.81
CA THR A 102 -2.28 9.99 -4.87
C THR A 102 -0.88 10.52 -5.17
N ASN A 103 -0.53 11.67 -4.58
CA ASN A 103 0.82 12.25 -4.70
C ASN A 103 1.81 11.72 -3.64
N LEU A 104 1.50 10.60 -2.97
CA LEU A 104 2.35 10.05 -1.91
C LEU A 104 3.78 9.85 -2.44
N GLU A 105 4.74 10.46 -1.77
CA GLU A 105 6.16 10.42 -2.11
C GLU A 105 7.02 9.99 -0.92
N GLY A 106 8.32 9.83 -1.14
CA GLY A 106 9.26 9.42 -0.10
C GLY A 106 9.20 7.93 0.22
N THR A 107 9.39 7.59 1.50
CA THR A 107 9.46 6.22 2.01
C THR A 107 8.15 5.83 2.69
N LEU A 108 7.56 4.73 2.25
CA LEU A 108 6.46 4.08 2.95
C LEU A 108 7.00 2.95 3.83
N VAL A 109 6.71 3.01 5.14
CA VAL A 109 7.02 1.94 6.10
C VAL A 109 5.74 1.22 6.47
N ILE A 110 5.68 -0.10 6.23
CA ILE A 110 4.52 -0.92 6.57
C ILE A 110 4.65 -1.46 8.00
N PRO A 111 3.69 -1.20 8.91
CA PRO A 111 3.79 -1.63 10.31
C PRO A 111 3.55 -3.13 10.50
N ALA A 112 3.96 -3.64 11.66
CA ALA A 112 4.12 -5.07 11.92
C ALA A 112 2.84 -5.92 11.87
N ASN A 113 1.69 -5.31 12.13
CA ASN A 113 0.41 -6.01 12.20
C ASN A 113 -0.35 -6.05 10.88
N VAL A 114 0.13 -5.34 9.84
CA VAL A 114 -0.49 -5.36 8.52
C VAL A 114 -0.36 -6.77 7.93
N LYS A 115 -1.51 -7.39 7.66
CA LYS A 115 -1.62 -8.72 7.07
C LYS A 115 -1.80 -8.66 5.56
N THR A 116 -2.49 -7.63 5.06
CA THR A 116 -2.89 -7.54 3.66
C THR A 116 -2.72 -6.13 3.13
N ILE A 117 -2.09 -6.02 1.97
CA ILE A 117 -2.07 -4.81 1.14
C ILE A 117 -2.95 -5.10 -0.08
N GLY A 118 -4.02 -4.34 -0.25
CA GLY A 118 -5.06 -4.59 -1.24
C GLY A 118 -4.65 -4.38 -2.70
N ILE A 119 -5.55 -4.75 -3.60
CA ILE A 119 -5.42 -4.55 -5.04
C ILE A 119 -5.24 -3.05 -5.34
N ASN A 120 -4.21 -2.66 -6.09
CA ASN A 120 -3.90 -1.28 -6.44
C ASN A 120 -3.69 -0.32 -5.24
N ALA A 121 -3.47 -0.81 -4.03
CA ALA A 121 -3.51 0.03 -2.81
C ALA A 121 -2.67 1.31 -2.90
N PHE A 122 -1.50 1.25 -3.57
CA PHE A 122 -0.58 2.37 -3.79
C PHE A 122 -0.22 2.52 -5.29
N ARG A 123 -1.09 2.07 -6.20
CA ARG A 123 -0.85 2.15 -7.65
C ARG A 123 -0.85 3.60 -8.11
N GLU A 124 0.07 3.94 -9.02
CA GLU A 124 0.19 5.30 -9.59
C GLU A 124 0.44 6.37 -8.51
N THR A 125 1.23 6.04 -7.50
CA THR A 125 1.80 6.99 -6.51
C THR A 125 3.24 7.37 -6.87
N LYS A 126 3.78 8.38 -6.18
CA LYS A 126 5.17 8.86 -6.36
C LYS A 126 6.14 8.29 -5.33
N LEU A 127 5.76 7.20 -4.65
CA LEU A 127 6.60 6.55 -3.64
C LEU A 127 7.94 6.18 -4.25
N THR A 128 9.02 6.52 -3.56
CA THR A 128 10.40 6.27 -4.02
C THR A 128 11.06 5.12 -3.27
N SER A 129 10.52 4.75 -2.12
CA SER A 129 11.03 3.69 -1.26
C SER A 129 9.88 3.00 -0.52
N LEU A 130 10.04 1.69 -0.32
CA LEU A 130 9.12 0.86 0.44
C LEU A 130 9.94 0.02 1.42
N ASP A 131 9.62 0.14 2.70
CA ASP A 131 10.21 -0.66 3.77
C ASP A 131 9.18 -1.65 4.32
N LEU A 132 9.46 -2.94 4.10
CA LEU A 132 8.68 -4.06 4.62
C LEU A 132 9.38 -4.75 5.81
N SER A 133 10.52 -4.24 6.30
CA SER A 133 11.32 -4.89 7.35
C SER A 133 10.55 -5.10 8.65
N GLN A 134 9.61 -4.19 8.96
CA GLN A 134 8.77 -4.29 10.14
C GLN A 134 7.51 -5.12 9.90
N ALA A 135 7.12 -5.41 8.66
CA ALA A 135 5.84 -6.03 8.27
C ALA A 135 5.79 -7.55 8.54
N ALA A 136 6.05 -7.96 9.79
CA ALA A 136 6.21 -9.35 10.22
C ALA A 136 4.92 -10.20 10.11
N SER A 137 3.75 -9.55 9.97
CA SER A 137 2.46 -10.23 9.77
C SER A 137 1.97 -10.24 8.32
N LEU A 138 2.72 -9.63 7.39
CA LEU A 138 2.28 -9.48 6.00
C LEU A 138 2.18 -10.84 5.31
N VAL A 139 0.99 -11.18 4.82
CA VAL A 139 0.68 -12.46 4.16
C VAL A 139 0.52 -12.28 2.66
N SER A 140 -0.06 -11.18 2.21
CA SER A 140 -0.33 -10.97 0.78
C SER A 140 -0.08 -9.53 0.33
N ILE A 141 0.51 -9.42 -0.85
CA ILE A 141 0.65 -8.18 -1.61
C ILE A 141 -0.27 -8.29 -2.82
N GLY A 142 -1.26 -7.39 -2.87
CA GLY A 142 -2.34 -7.40 -3.86
C GLY A 142 -1.91 -7.12 -5.29
N TYR A 143 -2.88 -7.23 -6.19
CA TYR A 143 -2.68 -7.07 -7.63
C TYR A 143 -2.34 -5.61 -7.90
N SER A 144 -1.25 -5.35 -8.61
CA SER A 144 -0.73 -4.01 -8.90
C SER A 144 -0.62 -3.09 -7.67
N ALA A 145 -0.45 -3.65 -6.47
CA ALA A 145 -0.44 -2.90 -5.21
C ALA A 145 0.52 -1.71 -5.21
N PHE A 146 1.68 -1.86 -5.85
CA PHE A 146 2.71 -0.84 -6.01
C PHE A 146 3.08 -0.60 -7.48
N GLY A 147 2.18 -0.98 -8.40
CA GLY A 147 2.39 -0.80 -9.83
C GLY A 147 2.49 0.67 -10.22
N HIS A 148 3.31 0.97 -11.21
CA HIS A 148 3.53 2.35 -11.71
C HIS A 148 3.95 3.35 -10.61
N THR A 149 4.85 2.93 -9.71
CA THR A 149 5.46 3.82 -8.70
C THR A 149 6.94 4.08 -9.00
N ASP A 150 7.53 5.05 -8.32
CA ASP A 150 8.95 5.38 -8.45
C ASP A 150 9.86 4.58 -7.49
N ILE A 151 9.32 3.51 -6.86
CA ILE A 151 10.03 2.72 -5.87
C ILE A 151 11.33 2.17 -6.47
N THR A 152 12.44 2.46 -5.83
CA THR A 152 13.78 2.01 -6.23
C THR A 152 14.53 1.34 -5.09
N GLY A 153 15.79 0.95 -5.33
CA GLY A 153 16.62 0.28 -4.35
C GLY A 153 16.29 -1.21 -4.23
N THR A 154 16.40 -1.71 -2.99
CA THR A 154 16.23 -3.12 -2.64
C THR A 154 14.87 -3.34 -2.00
N LEU A 155 14.10 -4.29 -2.53
CA LEU A 155 12.90 -4.80 -1.89
C LEU A 155 13.21 -6.12 -1.18
N VAL A 156 13.03 -6.16 0.14
CA VAL A 156 13.14 -7.38 0.94
C VAL A 156 11.73 -7.90 1.22
N ILE A 157 11.44 -9.16 0.88
CA ILE A 157 10.14 -9.78 1.11
C ILE A 157 10.10 -10.49 2.48
N PRO A 158 9.18 -10.13 3.39
CA PRO A 158 9.08 -10.74 4.72
C PRO A 158 8.68 -12.23 4.72
N ALA A 159 9.02 -12.92 5.81
CA ALA A 159 8.89 -14.38 5.92
C ALA A 159 7.49 -14.96 5.79
N LYS A 160 6.45 -14.19 6.15
CA LYS A 160 5.06 -14.66 6.09
C LYS A 160 4.36 -14.37 4.76
N VAL A 161 5.00 -13.63 3.84
CA VAL A 161 4.41 -13.33 2.54
C VAL A 161 4.26 -14.63 1.77
N LYS A 162 3.02 -14.97 1.41
CA LYS A 162 2.68 -16.16 0.64
C LYS A 162 2.52 -15.86 -0.84
N THR A 163 2.02 -14.66 -1.18
CA THR A 163 1.67 -14.32 -2.55
C THR A 163 2.09 -12.90 -2.89
N ILE A 164 2.77 -12.74 -4.02
CA ILE A 164 2.98 -11.47 -4.71
C ILE A 164 2.04 -11.45 -5.91
N GLY A 165 1.08 -10.53 -5.91
CA GLY A 165 -0.01 -10.51 -6.90
C GLY A 165 0.40 -10.19 -8.34
N TYR A 166 -0.56 -10.34 -9.25
CA TYR A 166 -0.46 -9.88 -10.64
C TYR A 166 0.05 -8.45 -10.69
N ALA A 167 1.10 -8.16 -11.47
CA ALA A 167 1.66 -6.82 -11.66
C ALA A 167 2.00 -6.04 -10.36
N ALA A 168 2.17 -6.72 -9.21
CA ALA A 168 2.28 -6.07 -7.90
C ALA A 168 3.31 -4.94 -7.80
N PHE A 169 4.43 -5.05 -8.54
CA PHE A 169 5.51 -4.08 -8.63
C PHE A 169 5.86 -3.75 -10.09
N ASP A 170 4.89 -3.85 -11.00
CA ASP A 170 5.13 -3.56 -12.41
C ASP A 170 5.49 -2.08 -12.64
N VAL A 171 6.36 -1.83 -13.61
CA VAL A 171 6.78 -0.48 -14.01
C VAL A 171 7.38 0.34 -12.84
N THR A 172 7.98 -0.34 -11.85
CA THR A 172 8.76 0.33 -10.78
C THR A 172 10.23 0.50 -11.16
N LYS A 173 10.98 1.24 -10.34
CA LYS A 173 12.44 1.45 -10.49
C LYS A 173 13.27 0.53 -9.60
N LEU A 174 12.69 -0.56 -9.08
CA LEU A 174 13.36 -1.53 -8.21
C LEU A 174 14.61 -2.08 -8.87
N MET A 175 15.72 -2.07 -8.14
CA MET A 175 17.04 -2.52 -8.63
C MET A 175 17.40 -3.91 -8.11
N PHE A 176 16.98 -4.22 -6.89
CA PHE A 176 17.26 -5.50 -6.25
C PHE A 176 15.99 -6.07 -5.59
N LEU A 177 15.86 -7.39 -5.65
CA LEU A 177 14.80 -8.14 -4.99
C LEU A 177 15.47 -9.21 -4.13
N ASP A 178 15.25 -9.14 -2.83
CA ASP A 178 15.74 -10.11 -1.86
C ASP A 178 14.58 -10.99 -1.38
N LEU A 179 14.63 -12.26 -1.75
CA LEU A 179 13.67 -13.30 -1.36
C LEU A 179 14.24 -14.24 -0.28
N SER A 180 15.45 -13.99 0.23
CA SER A 180 16.16 -14.89 1.17
C SER A 180 15.38 -15.13 2.46
N SER A 181 14.61 -14.12 2.90
CA SER A 181 13.75 -14.20 4.08
C SER A 181 12.36 -14.74 3.78
N ALA A 182 11.95 -14.90 2.51
CA ALA A 182 10.57 -15.18 2.08
C ALA A 182 10.17 -16.67 2.20
N ALA A 183 10.34 -17.24 3.40
CA ALA A 183 10.16 -18.68 3.68
C ALA A 183 8.75 -19.23 3.43
N SER A 184 7.73 -18.38 3.34
CA SER A 184 6.34 -18.79 3.06
C SER A 184 5.88 -18.50 1.63
N LEU A 185 6.72 -17.90 0.77
CA LEU A 185 6.35 -17.46 -0.57
C LEU A 185 5.99 -18.64 -1.48
N VAL A 186 4.75 -18.73 -1.92
CA VAL A 186 4.25 -19.82 -2.78
C VAL A 186 4.14 -19.39 -4.23
N SER A 187 3.75 -18.13 -4.48
CA SER A 187 3.48 -17.66 -5.84
C SER A 187 3.94 -16.22 -6.10
N ILE A 188 4.45 -16.02 -7.30
CA ILE A 188 4.75 -14.72 -7.91
C ILE A 188 3.84 -14.58 -9.13
N GLY A 189 2.96 -13.59 -9.14
CA GLY A 189 1.93 -13.43 -10.17
C GLY A 189 2.46 -12.99 -11.52
N ASP A 190 1.59 -13.06 -12.54
CA ASP A 190 1.93 -12.61 -13.90
C ASP A 190 2.34 -11.15 -13.87
N THR A 191 3.37 -10.80 -14.64
CA THR A 191 3.92 -9.44 -14.73
C THR A 191 4.32 -8.78 -13.40
N ALA A 192 4.44 -9.53 -12.29
CA ALA A 192 4.66 -8.97 -10.94
C ALA A 192 5.83 -7.97 -10.83
N PHE A 193 6.91 -8.18 -11.58
CA PHE A 193 8.08 -7.31 -11.66
C PHE A 193 8.37 -6.89 -13.12
N TYR A 194 7.33 -6.83 -13.96
CA TYR A 194 7.44 -6.41 -15.34
C TYR A 194 8.01 -4.99 -15.45
N ARG A 195 8.95 -4.76 -16.38
CA ARG A 195 9.57 -3.44 -16.62
C ARG A 195 10.28 -2.80 -15.42
N THR A 196 10.65 -3.60 -14.42
CA THR A 196 11.50 -3.14 -13.32
C THR A 196 12.97 -3.01 -13.73
N LYS A 197 13.82 -2.45 -12.86
CA LYS A 197 15.27 -2.33 -13.08
C LYS A 197 16.07 -3.45 -12.41
N LEU A 198 15.39 -4.52 -11.99
CA LEU A 198 16.00 -5.67 -11.29
C LEU A 198 17.20 -6.16 -12.07
N THR A 199 18.35 -6.30 -11.41
CA THR A 199 19.61 -6.72 -12.03
C THR A 199 20.36 -7.73 -11.17
N GLY A 200 21.41 -8.33 -11.73
CA GLY A 200 22.20 -9.36 -11.06
C GLY A 200 21.53 -10.72 -11.04
N THR A 201 21.88 -11.52 -10.03
CA THR A 201 21.33 -12.85 -9.79
C THR A 201 20.07 -12.77 -8.93
N LEU A 202 18.98 -13.38 -9.39
CA LEU A 202 17.80 -13.63 -8.57
C LEU A 202 17.83 -15.05 -8.02
N VAL A 203 17.70 -15.20 -6.71
CA VAL A 203 17.54 -16.51 -6.04
C VAL A 203 16.06 -16.73 -5.75
N ILE A 204 15.49 -17.81 -6.27
CA ILE A 204 14.10 -18.19 -6.01
C ILE A 204 14.05 -19.19 -4.85
N PRO A 205 13.29 -18.93 -3.77
CA PRO A 205 13.13 -19.89 -2.67
C PRO A 205 12.48 -21.20 -3.13
N ALA A 206 12.91 -22.32 -2.55
CA ALA A 206 12.43 -23.68 -2.88
C ALA A 206 10.91 -23.87 -2.75
N ASN A 207 10.27 -23.07 -1.88
CA ASN A 207 8.84 -23.08 -1.62
C ASN A 207 8.00 -22.42 -2.72
N VAL A 208 8.62 -21.68 -3.65
CA VAL A 208 7.91 -21.04 -4.76
C VAL A 208 7.46 -22.10 -5.78
N LYS A 209 6.15 -22.25 -5.91
CA LYS A 209 5.51 -23.24 -6.79
C LYS A 209 5.13 -22.66 -8.15
N THR A 210 4.81 -21.37 -8.21
CA THR A 210 4.38 -20.72 -9.44
C THR A 210 5.04 -19.37 -9.64
N ILE A 211 5.58 -19.16 -10.84
CA ILE A 211 6.05 -17.88 -11.35
C ILE A 211 5.19 -17.57 -12.57
N GLY A 212 4.50 -16.45 -12.53
CA GLY A 212 3.53 -16.05 -13.53
C GLY A 212 4.13 -15.67 -14.87
N ILE A 213 3.27 -15.63 -15.88
CA ILE A 213 3.61 -15.22 -17.24
C ILE A 213 4.21 -13.82 -17.19
N ASN A 214 5.37 -13.64 -17.82
CA ASN A 214 6.07 -12.35 -17.90
C ASN A 214 6.44 -11.72 -16.54
N ALA A 215 6.44 -12.48 -15.43
CA ALA A 215 6.71 -11.95 -14.08
C ALA A 215 7.97 -11.09 -13.99
N PHE A 216 9.04 -11.48 -14.70
CA PHE A 216 10.31 -10.74 -14.75
C PHE A 216 10.67 -10.26 -16.17
N ARG A 217 9.66 -10.08 -17.04
CA ARG A 217 9.88 -9.61 -18.42
C ARG A 217 10.33 -8.14 -18.42
N GLU A 218 11.25 -7.79 -19.33
CA GLU A 218 11.84 -6.45 -19.43
C GLU A 218 12.57 -5.99 -18.14
N THR A 219 13.13 -6.93 -17.38
CA THR A 219 14.10 -6.67 -16.31
C THR A 219 15.55 -6.70 -16.85
N LYS A 220 16.53 -6.42 -15.99
CA LYS A 220 17.98 -6.48 -16.27
C LYS A 220 18.68 -7.62 -15.53
N LEU A 221 17.93 -8.66 -15.12
CA LEU A 221 18.49 -9.83 -14.45
C LEU A 221 19.47 -10.54 -15.39
N THR A 222 20.62 -10.95 -14.87
CA THR A 222 21.67 -11.64 -15.63
C THR A 222 21.70 -13.15 -15.39
N SER A 223 21.10 -13.58 -14.28
CA SER A 223 21.16 -14.96 -13.80
C SER A 223 19.98 -15.27 -12.89
N LEU A 224 19.59 -16.53 -12.87
CA LEU A 224 18.53 -17.08 -12.03
C LEU A 224 19.08 -18.32 -11.31
N ASP A 225 18.94 -18.36 -9.99
CA ASP A 225 19.25 -19.52 -9.16
C ASP A 225 17.96 -20.17 -8.67
N LEU A 226 17.78 -21.43 -9.03
CA LEU A 226 16.65 -22.29 -8.67
C LEU A 226 17.11 -23.51 -7.83
N SER A 227 18.36 -23.54 -7.36
CA SER A 227 18.99 -24.72 -6.74
C SER A 227 18.75 -24.87 -5.23
N GLN A 228 17.88 -24.04 -4.66
CA GLN A 228 17.52 -24.01 -3.22
C GLN A 228 16.58 -25.15 -2.83
#